data_AF-A0A354YXU8-F1
#
_entry.id   AF-A0A354YXU8-F1
#
_cell.length_a   1.000
_cell.length_b   1.000
_cell.length_c   1.000
_cell.angle_alpha   90.00
_cell.angle_beta   90.00
_cell.angle_gamma   90.00
#
_symmetry.space_group_name_H-M   'P 1'
#
loop_
_entity.id
_entity.type
_entity.pdbx_description
1 polymer ?
#
loop_
_entity_poly.entity_id
_entity_poly.type
_entity_poly.pdbx_seq_one_letter_code
_entity_poly.pdbx_strand_id
1 'polypeptide(L)' 'MKTLATYDDQVLEEILNRLDIVEIVSESVNLSRKGNRYWGLCPFHQEKTASFCVTPDKNMFYCFG' A
#
# COMPACT_ATOMS: atom_id res chain seq x y z
N MET A 1 -10.19 20.56 0.22
CA MET A 1 -9.81 19.21 0.67
C MET A 1 -10.25 19.09 2.12
N LYS A 2 -11.10 18.11 2.45
CA LYS A 2 -11.64 17.96 3.81
C LYS A 2 -10.70 17.07 4.61
N THR A 3 -10.00 17.65 5.57
CA THR A 3 -9.15 16.93 6.52
C THR A 3 -10.03 16.10 7.44
N LEU A 4 -9.82 14.79 7.44
CA LEU A 4 -10.44 13.83 8.36
C LEU A 4 -9.55 13.61 9.59
N ALA A 5 -8.97 14.64 10.22
CA ALA A 5 -8.29 14.48 11.51
C ALA A 5 -7.89 15.81 12.17
N THR A 6 -7.79 15.75 13.49
CA THR A 6 -7.37 16.74 14.50
C THR A 6 -5.88 17.11 14.47
N TYR A 7 -5.12 16.75 13.43
CA TYR A 7 -3.65 16.87 13.37
C TYR A 7 -3.20 17.81 12.25
N ASP A 8 -2.06 18.47 12.45
CA ASP A 8 -1.42 19.34 11.46
C ASP A 8 -1.03 18.55 10.21
N ASP A 9 -1.24 19.14 9.03
CA ASP A 9 -0.89 18.53 7.74
C ASP A 9 0.60 18.17 7.65
N GLN A 10 1.49 18.94 8.28
CA GLN A 10 2.92 18.65 8.35
C GLN A 10 3.21 17.36 9.12
N VAL A 11 2.46 17.11 10.19
CA VAL A 11 2.59 15.88 10.99
C VAL A 11 2.13 14.68 10.15
N LEU A 12 1.04 14.83 9.41
CA LEU A 12 0.55 13.78 8.51
C LEU A 12 1.58 13.46 7.41
N GLU A 13 2.17 14.49 6.80
CA GLU A 13 3.20 14.34 5.77
C GLU A 13 4.47 13.67 6.32
N GLU A 14 4.91 14.05 7.53
CA GLU A 14 6.05 13.42 8.19
C GLU A 14 5.82 11.93 8.47
N ILE A 15 4.60 11.57 8.92
CA ILE A 15 4.23 10.17 9.12
C ILE A 15 4.30 9.42 7.79
N LEU A 16 3.66 9.95 6.74
CA LEU A 16 3.64 9.30 5.42
C LEU A 16 5.04 9.13 4.81
N ASN A 17 5.95 10.08 5.05
CA ASN A 17 7.33 10.02 4.56
C ASN A 17 8.22 9.01 5.30
N ARG A 18 7.87 8.63 6.52
CA ARG A 18 8.63 7.67 7.32
C ARG A 18 8.21 6.21 7.10
N LEU A 19 7.03 6.00 6.52
CA LEU A 19 6.45 4.68 6.34
C LEU A 19 6.84 4.09 4.98
N ASP A 20 7.27 2.83 4.99
CA ASP A 20 7.38 2.03 3.77
C ASP A 20 6.09 1.23 3.56
N ILE A 21 5.34 1.56 2.50
CA ILE A 21 4.11 0.85 2.16
C ILE A 21 4.33 -0.64 1.89
N VAL A 22 5.50 -1.05 1.39
CA VAL A 22 5.80 -2.46 1.16
C VAL A 22 5.87 -3.18 2.49
N GLU A 23 6.53 -2.60 3.49
CA GLU A 23 6.61 -3.18 4.83
C GLU A 23 5.22 -3.29 5.47
N ILE A 24 4.43 -2.20 5.47
CA ILE A 24 3.08 -2.17 6.04
C ILE A 24 2.18 -3.22 5.40
N VAL A 25 2.14 -3.28 4.07
CA VAL A 25 1.29 -4.24 3.36
C VAL A 25 1.77 -5.68 3.61
N SER A 26 3.08 -5.90 3.71
CA SER A 26 3.65 -7.23 3.92
C SER A 26 3.26 -7.86 5.27
N GLU A 27 2.75 -7.06 6.22
CA GLU A 27 2.16 -7.59 7.46
C GLU A 27 0.91 -8.44 7.20
N SER A 28 0.18 -8.16 6.11
CA SER A 28 -1.10 -8.82 5.79
C SER A 28 -1.09 -9.61 4.48
N VAL A 29 -0.20 -9.27 3.55
CA VAL A 29 -0.16 -9.84 2.20
C VAL A 29 1.24 -10.39 1.92
N ASN A 30 1.31 -11.66 1.50
CA ASN A 30 2.56 -12.20 1.00
C ASN A 30 2.88 -11.60 -0.38
N LEU A 31 3.87 -10.69 -0.42
CA LEU A 31 4.26 -9.95 -1.61
C LEU A 31 5.48 -10.57 -2.30
N SER A 32 5.44 -10.60 -3.62
CA SER A 32 6.56 -10.99 -4.48
C SER A 32 6.97 -9.82 -5.38
N ARG A 33 8.27 -9.53 -5.46
CA ARG A 33 8.78 -8.43 -6.29
C ARG A 33 8.76 -8.80 -7.77
N LYS A 34 8.18 -7.94 -8.61
CA LYS A 34 8.21 -8.03 -10.08
C LYS A 34 8.54 -6.67 -10.67
N GLY A 35 9.76 -6.51 -11.19
CA GLY A 35 10.26 -5.21 -11.62
C GLY A 35 10.34 -4.23 -10.45
N ASN A 36 9.77 -3.04 -10.59
CA ASN A 36 9.69 -2.03 -9.53
C ASN A 36 8.43 -2.13 -8.64
N ARG A 37 7.63 -3.18 -8.80
CA ARG A 37 6.37 -3.37 -8.07
C ARG A 37 6.38 -4.65 -7.26
N TYR A 38 5.44 -4.75 -6.33
CA TYR A 38 5.21 -5.93 -5.51
C TYR A 38 3.80 -6.46 -5.74
N TRP A 39 3.66 -7.77 -5.78
CA TRP A 39 2.41 -8.44 -6.15
C TRP A 39 2.05 -9.54 -5.17
N GLY A 40 0.77 -9.65 -4.83
CA GLY A 40 0.21 -10.68 -3.96
C GLY A 40 -1.27 -10.94 -4.24
N LEU A 41 -1.87 -11.85 -3.45
CA LEU A 41 -3.33 -12.02 -3.45
C LEU A 41 -3.98 -10.86 -2.68
N CYS A 42 -5.11 -10.38 -3.18
CA CYS A 42 -5.88 -9.33 -2.54
C CYS A 42 -6.42 -9.80 -1.18
N PRO A 43 -6.20 -9.03 -0.09
CA PRO A 43 -6.76 -9.37 1.21
C PRO A 43 -8.27 -9.07 1.31
N PHE A 44 -8.85 -8.39 0.31
CA PHE A 44 -10.24 -7.92 0.34
C PHE A 44 -11.23 -8.80 -0.41
N HIS A 45 -10.77 -9.70 -1.29
CA HIS A 45 -11.64 -10.68 -1.95
C HIS A 45 -10.91 -11.99 -2.19
N GLN A 46 -11.67 -13.10 -2.16
CA GLN A 46 -11.12 -14.43 -2.29
C GLN A 46 -10.78 -14.73 -3.76
N GLU A 47 -9.49 -14.84 -4.05
CA GLU A 47 -8.98 -15.10 -5.40
C GLU A 47 -7.85 -16.14 -5.40
N LYS A 48 -7.55 -16.68 -6.58
CA LYS A 48 -6.45 -17.66 -6.78
C LYS A 48 -5.27 -17.11 -7.57
N THR A 49 -5.43 -15.93 -8.16
CA THR A 49 -4.42 -15.29 -9.01
C THR A 49 -4.11 -13.93 -8.42
N ALA A 50 -2.83 -13.59 -8.28
CA ALA A 50 -2.42 -12.33 -7.71
C ALA A 50 -2.94 -11.15 -8.55
N SER A 51 -3.82 -10.33 -7.96
CA SER A 51 -4.32 -9.09 -8.56
C SER A 51 -3.97 -7.84 -7.74
N PHE A 52 -3.42 -8.01 -6.54
CA PHE A 52 -3.01 -6.92 -5.66
C PHE A 52 -1.59 -6.46 -5.97
N CYS A 53 -1.43 -5.18 -6.30
CA CYS A 53 -0.16 -4.58 -6.70
C CYS A 53 0.20 -3.39 -5.80
N VAL A 54 1.42 -3.38 -5.26
CA VAL A 54 2.00 -2.25 -4.53
C VAL A 54 3.06 -1.57 -5.40
N THR A 55 2.98 -0.24 -5.49
CA THR A 55 3.90 0.62 -6.25
C THR A 55 4.60 1.58 -5.28
N PRO A 56 5.81 1.23 -4.80
CA PRO A 56 6.47 1.94 -3.70
C PRO A 56 6.77 3.41 -4.01
N ASP A 57 7.20 3.71 -5.23
CA ASP A 57 7.51 5.07 -5.71
C ASP A 57 6.29 6.00 -5.72
N LYS A 58 5.08 5.43 -5.69
CA LYS A 58 3.82 6.17 -5.62
C LYS A 58 3.19 6.13 -4.24
N ASN A 59 3.76 5.39 -3.29
CA ASN A 59 3.17 5.11 -1.98
C ASN A 59 1.70 4.64 -2.10
N MET A 60 1.44 3.72 -3.05
CA MET A 60 0.07 3.28 -3.40
C MET A 60 -0.02 1.78 -3.61
N PHE A 61 -1.22 1.23 -3.36
CA PHE A 61 -1.62 -0.08 -3.85
C PHE A 61 -2.83 0.03 -4.78
N TYR A 62 -3.02 -0.99 -5.61
CA TYR A 62 -4.23 -1.15 -6.43
C TYR A 62 -4.51 -2.63 -6.63
N CYS A 63 -5.78 -3.01 -6.55
CA CYS A 63 -6.24 -4.36 -6.88
C CYS A 63 -6.89 -4.36 -8.27
N PHE A 64 -6.44 -5.23 -9.15
CA PHE A 64 -6.95 -5.37 -10.53
C PHE A 64 -8.06 -6.43 -10.67
N GLY A 65 -8.43 -7.10 -9.58
CA GLY A 65 -9.44 -8.16 -9.52
C GLY A 65 -10.84 -7.67 -9.18
#